data_AF-A0A0F7W2Z1-F1
#
_entry.id   AF-A0A0F7W2Z1-F1
#
_cell.length_a   1.000
_cell.length_b   1.000
_cell.length_c   1.000
_cell.angle_alpha   90.00
_cell.angle_beta   90.00
_cell.angle_gamma   90.00
#
_symmetry.space_group_name_H-M   'P 1'
#
loop_
_entity.id
_entity.type
_entity.pdbx_description
1 polymer ?
#
loop_
_entity_poly.entity_id
_entity_poly.type
_entity_poly.pdbx_seq_one_letter_code
_entity_poly.pdbx_strand_id
1 'polypeptide(L)'
;MRSTEDVVESLRKALAGVGVILPSLSVDHVTGASDEPFALVDLGRCSVRTAERLASVLRGECPAVGTPVVDVRNGRLGEVVEHVGGAVRLRPVAGGRPWECPADSVGPAAPEEVLRTRLRWANRQSAGA
;
A
#
# COMPACT_ATOMS: atom_id res chain seq x y z
N MET A 1 0.18 31.52 6.84
CA MET A 1 0.52 30.69 5.67
C MET A 1 1.22 29.45 6.22
N ARG A 2 0.91 28.23 5.76
CA ARG A 2 1.66 27.04 6.22
C ARG A 2 3.09 27.10 5.68
N SER A 3 4.07 26.65 6.45
CA SER A 3 5.44 26.51 5.93
C SER A 3 5.50 25.41 4.87
N THR A 4 6.48 25.45 4.00
CA THR A 4 6.73 24.38 3.02
C THR A 4 6.90 23.03 3.73
N GLU A 5 7.65 23.01 4.84
CA GLU A 5 7.86 21.82 5.68
C GLU A 5 6.55 21.28 6.25
N ASP A 6 5.64 22.15 6.70
CA ASP A 6 4.33 21.75 7.22
C ASP A 6 3.49 21.07 6.14
N VAL A 7 3.57 21.57 4.89
CA VAL A 7 2.86 20.99 3.75
C VAL A 7 3.42 19.61 3.41
N VAL A 8 4.75 19.46 3.37
CA VAL A 8 5.40 18.15 3.11
C VAL A 8 5.10 17.14 4.21
N GLU A 9 5.12 17.56 5.48
CA GLU A 9 4.77 16.67 6.59
C GLU A 9 3.28 16.30 6.58
N SER A 10 2.41 17.24 6.20
CA SER A 10 0.99 16.94 5.97
C SER A 10 0.81 15.92 4.84
N LEU A 11 1.57 16.03 3.74
CA LEU A 11 1.54 15.06 2.65
C LEU A 11 2.07 13.69 3.09
N ARG A 12 3.17 13.65 3.85
CA ARG A 12 3.73 12.42 4.42
C ARG A 12 2.69 11.69 5.26
N LYS A 13 2.01 12.40 6.16
CA LYS A 13 0.95 11.82 7.01
C LYS A 13 -0.23 11.32 6.20
N ALA A 14 -0.66 12.07 5.18
CA ALA A 14 -1.75 11.65 4.29
C ALA A 14 -1.41 10.36 3.54
N LEU A 15 -0.21 10.27 2.95
CA LEU A 15 0.26 9.06 2.26
C LEU A 15 0.38 7.87 3.22
N ALA A 16 0.94 8.09 4.42
CA ALA A 16 1.06 7.05 5.44
C ALA A 16 -0.33 6.54 5.87
N GLY A 17 -1.32 7.42 6.01
CA GLY A 17 -2.70 7.07 6.34
C GLY A 17 -3.38 6.14 5.33
N VAL A 18 -2.93 6.14 4.06
CA VAL A 18 -3.40 5.22 3.00
C VAL A 18 -2.43 4.05 2.74
N GLY A 19 -1.42 3.88 3.60
CA GLY A 19 -0.44 2.79 3.51
C GLY A 19 0.63 2.99 2.43
N VAL A 20 0.83 4.21 1.95
CA VAL A 20 1.91 4.57 1.01
C VAL A 20 3.03 5.26 1.79
N ILE A 21 4.25 4.74 1.67
CA ILE A 21 5.43 5.33 2.31
C ILE A 21 6.43 5.70 1.22
N LEU A 22 6.82 6.97 1.21
CA LEU A 22 7.89 7.52 0.36
C LEU A 22 8.99 8.03 1.30
N PRO A 23 10.01 7.20 1.61
CA PRO A 23 11.07 7.58 2.56
C PRO A 23 11.83 8.83 2.12
N SER A 24 11.96 9.02 0.81
CA SER A 24 12.65 10.16 0.19
C SER A 24 11.77 11.38 -0.03
N LEU A 25 10.51 11.40 0.45
CA LEU A 25 9.66 12.58 0.34
C LEU A 25 10.28 13.75 1.12
N SER A 26 10.59 14.85 0.44
CA SER A 26 11.17 16.05 1.03
C SER A 26 10.82 17.31 0.24
N VAL A 27 11.20 18.47 0.75
CA VAL A 27 11.31 19.68 -0.07
C VAL A 27 12.44 19.45 -1.07
N ASP A 28 12.25 19.86 -2.31
CA ASP A 28 13.30 19.84 -3.33
C ASP A 28 14.45 20.75 -2.91
N HIS A 29 15.68 20.24 -2.96
CA HIS A 29 16.85 20.94 -2.44
C HIS A 29 17.21 22.20 -3.24
N VAL A 30 16.90 22.23 -4.54
CA VAL A 30 17.26 23.37 -5.41
C VAL A 30 16.33 24.54 -5.14
N THR A 31 15.03 24.29 -5.20
CA THR A 31 14.00 25.32 -5.02
C THR A 31 13.77 25.68 -3.54
N GLY A 32 14.13 24.81 -2.60
CA GLY A 32 14.08 25.12 -1.17
C GLY A 32 15.21 26.04 -0.69
N ALA A 33 16.32 26.11 -1.44
CA ALA A 33 17.47 26.96 -1.12
C ALA A 33 17.47 28.30 -1.88
N SER A 34 16.53 28.49 -2.82
CA SER A 34 16.38 29.72 -3.60
C SER A 34 15.35 30.67 -2.99
N ASP A 35 15.37 31.94 -3.42
CA ASP A 35 14.32 32.93 -3.11
C ASP A 35 13.04 32.70 -3.97
N GLU A 36 12.85 31.51 -4.52
CA GLU A 36 11.66 31.21 -5.31
C GLU A 36 10.41 31.13 -4.42
N PRO A 37 9.30 31.78 -4.83
CA PRO A 37 8.09 31.84 -4.02
C PRO A 37 7.37 30.48 -3.88
N PHE A 38 7.78 29.46 -4.64
CA PHE A 38 7.16 28.14 -4.66
C PHE A 38 8.22 27.03 -4.67
N ALA A 39 8.71 26.66 -3.49
CA ALA A 39 9.54 25.47 -3.34
C ALA A 39 8.80 24.21 -3.83
N LEU A 40 9.48 23.39 -4.62
CA LEU A 40 8.97 22.13 -5.14
C LEU A 40 9.08 21.01 -4.09
N VAL A 41 8.34 19.91 -4.31
CA VAL A 41 8.39 18.72 -3.47
C VAL A 41 9.07 17.59 -4.24
N ASP A 42 10.14 17.04 -3.68
CA ASP A 42 10.78 15.82 -4.20
C ASP A 42 10.06 14.59 -3.60
N LEU A 43 9.49 13.75 -4.47
CA LEU A 43 8.82 12.51 -4.08
C LEU A 43 9.82 11.33 -3.98
N GLY A 44 11.00 11.47 -4.60
CA GLY A 44 12.01 10.43 -4.74
C GLY A 44 11.57 9.21 -5.55
N ARG A 45 12.30 8.10 -5.39
CA ARG A 45 12.01 6.83 -6.06
C ARG A 45 11.09 5.96 -5.20
N CYS A 46 10.19 5.24 -5.85
CA CYS A 46 9.37 4.22 -5.19
C CYS A 46 9.42 2.90 -5.96
N SER A 47 9.04 1.81 -5.29
CA SER A 47 8.91 0.50 -5.94
C SER A 47 7.68 0.44 -6.84
N VAL A 48 7.67 -0.45 -7.84
CA VAL A 48 6.47 -0.69 -8.70
C VAL A 48 5.25 -1.01 -7.85
N ARG A 49 5.41 -1.82 -6.81
CA ARG A 49 4.34 -2.16 -5.85
C ARG A 49 3.79 -0.92 -5.13
N THR A 50 4.64 0.04 -4.79
CA THR A 50 4.22 1.31 -4.17
C THR A 50 3.49 2.19 -5.18
N ALA A 51 3.99 2.27 -6.42
CA ALA A 51 3.35 3.03 -7.49
C ALA A 51 1.94 2.49 -7.82
N GLU A 52 1.77 1.17 -7.92
CA GLU A 52 0.46 0.53 -8.13
C GLU A 52 -0.52 0.84 -6.99
N ARG A 53 -0.05 0.73 -5.75
CA ARG A 53 -0.85 1.09 -4.58
C ARG A 53 -1.27 2.56 -4.63
N LEU A 54 -0.35 3.47 -4.93
CA LEU A 54 -0.64 4.90 -5.04
C LEU A 54 -1.70 5.18 -6.11
N ALA A 55 -1.55 4.58 -7.31
CA ALA A 55 -2.53 4.72 -8.39
C ALA A 55 -3.91 4.15 -8.01
N SER A 56 -3.95 3.05 -7.25
CA SER A 56 -5.19 2.47 -6.72
C SER A 56 -5.92 3.41 -5.76
N VAL A 57 -5.18 3.99 -4.80
CA VAL A 57 -5.72 4.99 -3.87
C VAL A 57 -6.26 6.22 -4.61
N LEU A 58 -5.51 6.75 -5.57
CA LEU A 58 -5.92 7.92 -6.34
C LEU A 58 -7.17 7.67 -7.19
N ARG A 59 -7.42 6.42 -7.59
CA ARG A 59 -8.66 6.00 -8.27
C ARG A 59 -9.84 5.76 -7.33
N GLY A 60 -9.63 5.83 -6.01
CA GLY A 60 -10.66 5.55 -5.01
C GLY A 60 -10.97 4.07 -4.82
N GLU A 61 -10.04 3.18 -5.17
CA GLU A 61 -10.23 1.74 -5.02
C GLU A 61 -10.09 1.32 -3.56
N CYS A 62 -11.15 0.70 -3.03
CA CYS A 62 -11.23 0.29 -1.64
C CYS A 62 -11.55 -1.21 -1.53
N PRO A 63 -10.68 -2.03 -0.92
CA PRO A 63 -9.35 -1.69 -0.40
C PRO A 63 -8.29 -1.49 -1.50
N ALA A 64 -7.31 -0.64 -1.26
CA ALA A 64 -6.25 -0.35 -2.24
C ALA A 64 -5.41 -1.59 -2.56
N VAL A 65 -4.83 -1.62 -3.77
CA VAL A 65 -3.90 -2.68 -4.20
C VAL A 65 -2.76 -2.87 -3.20
N GLY A 66 -2.40 -4.13 -2.98
CA GLY A 66 -1.40 -4.58 -2.02
C GLY A 66 -1.90 -4.69 -0.59
N THR A 67 -3.17 -4.37 -0.32
CA THR A 67 -3.73 -4.38 1.06
C THR A 67 -4.09 -5.81 1.45
N PRO A 68 -3.66 -6.29 2.63
CA PRO A 68 -4.09 -7.59 3.11
C PRO A 68 -5.56 -7.52 3.55
N VAL A 69 -6.33 -8.49 3.10
CA VAL A 69 -7.78 -8.60 3.34
C VAL A 69 -8.15 -10.05 3.60
N VAL A 70 -9.33 -10.26 4.19
CA VAL A 70 -9.93 -11.58 4.34
C VAL A 70 -11.16 -11.69 3.43
N ASP A 71 -11.28 -12.80 2.71
CA ASP A 71 -12.53 -13.18 2.06
C ASP A 71 -13.47 -13.77 3.13
N VAL A 72 -14.47 -12.99 3.58
CA VAL A 72 -15.32 -13.37 4.72
C VAL A 72 -16.18 -14.60 4.45
N ARG A 73 -16.35 -14.99 3.17
CA ARG A 73 -17.14 -16.16 2.78
C ARG A 73 -16.46 -17.47 3.18
N ASN A 74 -15.13 -17.48 3.26
CA ASN A 74 -14.33 -18.69 3.47
C ASN A 74 -13.15 -18.50 4.45
N GLY A 75 -12.95 -17.29 4.97
CA GLY A 75 -11.88 -16.96 5.92
C GLY A 75 -10.48 -16.90 5.29
N ARG A 76 -10.34 -16.96 3.96
CA ARG A 76 -9.03 -16.97 3.31
C ARG A 76 -8.38 -15.59 3.33
N LEU A 77 -7.14 -15.53 3.81
CA LEU A 77 -6.33 -14.31 3.77
C LEU A 77 -5.64 -14.13 2.43
N GLY A 78 -5.84 -12.96 1.84
CA GLY A 78 -5.25 -12.56 0.58
C GLY A 78 -4.75 -11.14 0.60
N GLU A 79 -4.02 -10.77 -0.44
CA GLU A 79 -3.59 -9.41 -0.71
C GLU A 79 -4.24 -8.94 -2.01
N VAL A 80 -4.82 -7.74 -2.01
CA VAL A 80 -5.44 -7.16 -3.20
C VAL A 80 -4.40 -7.03 -4.31
N VAL A 81 -4.71 -7.57 -5.49
CA VAL A 81 -3.90 -7.44 -6.70
C VAL A 81 -4.53 -6.38 -7.60
N GLU A 82 -5.85 -6.43 -7.77
CA GLU A 82 -6.56 -5.64 -8.76
C GLU A 82 -8.07 -5.59 -8.42
N HIS A 83 -8.75 -4.56 -8.93
CA HIS A 83 -10.20 -4.46 -8.98
C HIS A 83 -10.69 -4.71 -10.40
N VAL A 84 -11.55 -5.71 -10.61
CA VAL A 84 -12.05 -6.12 -11.93
C VAL A 84 -13.57 -6.27 -11.87
N GLY A 85 -14.31 -5.42 -12.59
CA GLY A 85 -15.75 -5.61 -12.82
C GLY A 85 -16.61 -5.72 -11.54
N GLY A 86 -16.23 -5.02 -10.46
CA GLY A 86 -16.92 -5.09 -9.17
C GLY A 86 -16.45 -6.23 -8.24
N ALA A 87 -15.51 -7.07 -8.69
CA ALA A 87 -14.80 -8.04 -7.88
C ALA A 87 -13.36 -7.58 -7.60
N VAL A 88 -12.79 -8.12 -6.53
CA VAL A 88 -11.41 -7.90 -6.13
C VAL A 88 -10.62 -9.18 -6.35
N ARG A 89 -9.54 -9.09 -7.12
CA ARG A 89 -8.61 -10.21 -7.31
C ARG A 89 -7.61 -10.24 -6.17
N LEU A 90 -7.56 -11.35 -5.45
CA LEU A 90 -6.70 -11.56 -4.28
C LEU A 90 -5.62 -12.59 -4.60
N ARG A 91 -4.39 -12.34 -4.15
CA ARG A 91 -3.31 -13.34 -4.10
C ARG A 91 -3.11 -13.86 -2.68
N PRO A 92 -2.81 -15.15 -2.46
CA PRO A 92 -2.62 -15.64 -1.10
C PRO A 92 -1.36 -15.03 -0.46
N VAL A 93 -1.45 -14.71 0.84
CA VAL A 93 -0.31 -14.16 1.60
C VAL A 93 0.83 -15.17 1.84
N ALA A 94 0.55 -16.48 1.74
CA ALA A 94 1.50 -17.58 1.90
C ALA A 94 1.78 -18.34 0.59
N GLY A 95 1.64 -17.68 -0.56
CA GLY A 95 1.79 -18.30 -1.88
C GLY A 95 0.60 -19.19 -2.28
N GLY A 96 0.52 -19.50 -3.58
CA GLY A 96 -0.59 -20.24 -4.18
C GLY A 96 -1.29 -19.43 -5.28
N ARG A 97 -2.44 -19.94 -5.76
CA ARG A 97 -3.14 -19.34 -6.90
C ARG A 97 -4.00 -18.15 -6.47
N PRO A 98 -3.96 -17.02 -7.21
CA PRO A 98 -4.91 -15.93 -7.03
C PRO A 98 -6.36 -16.39 -7.21
N TRP A 99 -7.29 -15.71 -6.55
CA TRP A 99 -8.73 -15.95 -6.67
C TRP A 99 -9.51 -14.64 -6.70
N GLU A 100 -10.78 -14.71 -7.08
CA GLU A 100 -11.67 -13.55 -7.12
C GLU A 100 -12.61 -13.56 -5.91
N CYS A 101 -12.73 -12.38 -5.29
CA CYS A 101 -13.59 -12.11 -4.16
C CYS A 101 -14.57 -10.99 -4.53
N PRO A 102 -15.89 -11.17 -4.39
CA PRO A 102 -16.85 -10.07 -4.48
C PRO A 102 -16.44 -8.94 -3.54
N ALA A 103 -16.51 -7.68 -3.99
CA ALA A 103 -16.04 -6.54 -3.20
C ALA A 103 -16.79 -6.39 -1.86
N ASP A 104 -18.07 -6.76 -1.82
CA ASP A 104 -18.90 -6.77 -0.61
C ASP A 104 -18.51 -7.85 0.41
N SER A 105 -17.73 -8.84 -0.02
CA SER A 105 -17.24 -9.97 0.77
C SER A 105 -15.81 -9.77 1.26
N VAL A 106 -15.21 -8.61 0.97
CA VAL A 106 -13.86 -8.27 1.42
C VAL A 106 -13.92 -7.64 2.81
N GLY A 107 -13.31 -8.30 3.79
CA GLY A 107 -13.16 -7.80 5.15
C GLY A 107 -11.73 -7.36 5.48
N PRO A 108 -11.54 -6.56 6.55
CA PRO A 108 -10.21 -6.20 7.03
C PRO A 108 -9.47 -7.44 7.54
N ALA A 109 -8.20 -7.60 7.13
CA ALA A 109 -7.35 -8.63 7.71
C ALA A 109 -6.70 -8.14 9.00
N ALA A 110 -6.75 -8.96 10.06
CA ALA A 110 -6.02 -8.69 11.29
C ALA A 110 -4.51 -8.70 11.03
N PRO A 111 -3.75 -7.64 11.39
CA PRO A 111 -2.31 -7.56 11.11
C PRO A 111 -1.51 -8.73 11.67
N GLU A 112 -1.89 -9.20 12.86
CA GLU A 112 -1.28 -10.35 13.53
C GLU A 112 -1.42 -11.66 12.74
N GLU A 113 -2.57 -11.90 12.12
CA GLU A 113 -2.80 -13.13 11.35
C GLU A 113 -2.11 -13.07 9.98
N VAL A 114 -2.05 -11.88 9.38
CA VAL A 114 -1.22 -11.63 8.19
C VAL A 114 0.25 -11.93 8.48
N LEU A 115 0.77 -11.39 9.59
CA LEU A 115 2.16 -11.60 10.00
C LEU A 115 2.43 -13.08 10.30
N ARG A 116 1.56 -13.71 11.10
CA ARG A 116 1.67 -15.13 11.46
C ARG A 116 1.66 -16.01 10.21
N THR A 117 0.82 -15.71 9.23
CA THR A 117 0.73 -16.46 7.98
C THR A 117 1.99 -16.32 7.13
N ARG A 118 2.52 -15.10 6.99
CA ARG A 118 3.80 -14.85 6.29
C ARG A 118 4.97 -15.55 6.97
N LEU A 119 5.06 -15.46 8.29
CA LEU A 119 6.11 -16.13 9.08
C LEU A 119 6.06 -17.64 8.93
N ARG A 120 4.86 -18.25 9.05
CA ARG A 120 4.68 -19.70 8.84
C ARG A 120 5.14 -20.14 7.45
N TRP A 121 4.89 -19.33 6.42
CA TRP A 121 5.36 -19.62 5.07
C TRP A 121 6.88 -19.51 4.95
N ALA A 122 7.48 -18.43 5.45
CA ALA A 122 8.94 -18.24 5.44
C ALA A 122 9.67 -19.37 6.20
N ASN A 123 9.18 -19.75 7.39
CA ASN A 123 9.78 -20.83 8.17
C ASN A 123 9.72 -22.18 7.45
N ARG A 124 8.63 -22.50 6.74
CA ARG A 124 8.55 -23.73 5.91
C ARG A 124 9.53 -23.72 4.74
N GLN A 125 9.75 -22.56 4.11
CA GLN A 125 10.73 -22.40 3.04
C GLN A 125 12.15 -22.68 3.56
N SER A 126 12.49 -22.14 4.74
CA SER A 126 13.81 -22.32 5.34
C SER A 126 14.06 -23.72 5.89
N ALA A 127 13.03 -24.42 6.38
CA ALA A 127 13.16 -25.79 6.90
C ALA A 127 13.30 -26.86 5.81
N GLY A 128 13.09 -26.50 4.54
CA GLY A 128 13.25 -27.38 3.38
C GLY A 128 14.54 -27.15 2.58
N ALA A 129 15.48 -26.34 3.10
CA ALA A 129 16.78 -26.02 2.48
C ALA A 129 17.94 -26.77 3.16
#